data_AF-A0A829FBL9-F1
#
_entry.id   AF-A0A829FBL9-F1
#
_cell.length_a   1.000
_cell.length_b   1.000
_cell.length_c   1.000
_cell.angle_alpha   90.00
_cell.angle_beta   90.00
_cell.angle_gamma   90.00
#
_symmetry.space_group_name_H-M   'P 1'
#
loop_
_entity.id
_entity.type
_entity.pdbx_description
1 polymer ?
#
loop_
_entity_poly.entity_id
_entity_poly.type
_entity_poly.pdbx_seq_one_letter_code
_entity_poly.pdbx_strand_id
1 'polypeptide(L)'
;MRVKGQNSVDKKSIFQFGKPEERSILDLFPYKSCTEEGVLITKEDHFQRYYRVVSTDVEGLNEQEKLERMNQLTTVMRTYVPTIKLVSLTTETDLTEQIVQKRQLLDKNRMEQSLGRNLQRLRKYEKKLVEEIQELKRAEQERPDLSFFFVIEGKTIKDLQTRNRQLMRSSGILGLKPLYKKELIKILYRMNNMNDE
;
A
#
# COMPACT_ATOMS: atom_id res chain seq x y z
N MET A 1 -46.16 -43.12 -22.32
CA MET A 1 -46.36 -41.99 -23.26
C MET A 1 -46.39 -40.69 -22.44
N ARG A 2 -45.52 -39.73 -22.79
CA ARG A 2 -45.37 -38.29 -22.45
C ARG A 2 -46.11 -37.60 -21.27
N VAL A 3 -45.29 -37.08 -20.34
CA VAL A 3 -45.18 -35.73 -19.73
C VAL A 3 -46.25 -34.64 -19.95
N LYS A 4 -46.66 -33.99 -18.84
CA LYS A 4 -46.84 -32.53 -18.55
C LYS A 4 -47.38 -32.43 -17.10
N GLY A 5 -46.92 -31.69 -16.10
CA GLY A 5 -46.00 -30.56 -15.94
C GLY A 5 -46.68 -29.54 -15.00
N GLN A 6 -46.09 -29.20 -13.85
CA GLN A 6 -46.04 -27.84 -13.26
C GLN A 6 -45.52 -27.79 -11.81
N ASN A 7 -44.31 -27.26 -11.70
CA ASN A 7 -43.69 -26.44 -10.65
C ASN A 7 -44.54 -26.00 -9.44
N SER A 8 -44.03 -26.28 -8.24
CA SER A 8 -43.94 -25.26 -7.18
C SER A 8 -42.53 -25.29 -6.59
N VAL A 9 -41.70 -24.35 -7.04
CA VAL A 9 -40.37 -24.11 -6.50
C VAL A 9 -40.56 -23.45 -5.13
N ASP A 10 -40.15 -24.15 -4.08
CA ASP A 10 -39.97 -23.61 -2.74
C ASP A 10 -39.07 -22.36 -2.82
N LYS A 11 -39.68 -21.19 -2.69
CA LYS A 11 -38.98 -19.93 -2.46
C LYS A 11 -38.39 -19.96 -1.06
N LYS A 12 -37.28 -20.69 -0.90
CA LYS A 12 -36.37 -20.47 0.24
C LYS A 12 -35.83 -19.06 0.10
N SER A 13 -36.10 -18.26 1.13
CA SER A 13 -35.69 -16.88 1.31
C SER A 13 -34.20 -16.68 1.03
N ILE A 14 -33.87 -16.03 -0.09
CA ILE A 14 -32.50 -15.68 -0.49
C ILE A 14 -32.02 -14.37 0.17
N PHE A 15 -32.83 -13.72 1.00
CA PHE A 15 -32.44 -12.44 1.60
C PHE A 15 -32.71 -12.41 3.11
N GLN A 16 -31.85 -13.06 3.88
CA GLN A 16 -31.53 -12.58 5.22
C GLN A 16 -30.33 -11.64 5.10
N PHE A 17 -30.63 -10.36 4.85
CA PHE A 17 -29.69 -9.27 5.11
C PHE A 17 -29.45 -9.20 6.63
N GLY A 18 -28.50 -10.02 7.10
CA GLY A 18 -27.89 -9.84 8.41
C GLY A 18 -27.17 -8.49 8.47
N LYS A 19 -27.18 -7.88 9.65
CA LYS A 19 -26.63 -6.55 9.96
C LYS A 19 -25.24 -6.32 9.34
N PRO A 20 -24.91 -5.09 8.89
CA PRO A 20 -23.66 -4.75 8.21
C PRO A 20 -22.52 -4.56 9.21
N GLU A 21 -22.27 -5.55 10.07
CA GLU A 21 -21.07 -5.59 10.90
C GLU A 21 -20.05 -6.50 10.19
N GLU A 22 -19.01 -5.85 9.64
CA GLU A 22 -17.68 -6.42 9.36
C GLU A 22 -17.62 -7.70 8.50
N ARG A 23 -18.21 -7.71 7.31
CA ARG A 23 -17.70 -8.63 6.28
C ARG A 23 -16.31 -8.13 5.88
N SER A 24 -15.29 -8.95 6.08
CA SER A 24 -13.92 -8.64 5.64
C SER A 24 -13.98 -8.31 4.15
N ILE A 25 -13.32 -7.23 3.70
CA ILE A 25 -13.27 -6.86 2.29
C ILE A 25 -12.88 -8.08 1.41
N LEU A 26 -12.08 -9.00 1.96
CA LEU A 26 -11.68 -10.25 1.32
C LEU A 26 -12.87 -11.15 0.92
N ASP A 27 -13.96 -11.15 1.69
CA ASP A 27 -15.16 -11.97 1.42
C ASP A 27 -15.99 -11.44 0.24
N LEU A 28 -15.91 -10.13 -0.02
CA LEU A 28 -16.60 -9.45 -1.11
C LEU A 28 -15.87 -9.60 -2.46
N PHE A 29 -14.58 -9.91 -2.44
CA PHE A 29 -13.71 -9.97 -3.63
C PHE A 29 -13.35 -11.40 -4.03
N PRO A 30 -12.71 -11.63 -5.21
CA PRO A 30 -12.20 -12.95 -5.59
C PRO A 30 -10.96 -13.37 -4.76
N TYR A 31 -10.89 -12.97 -3.49
CA TYR A 31 -9.81 -13.33 -2.57
C TYR A 31 -10.30 -14.36 -1.55
N LYS A 32 -9.37 -15.22 -1.13
CA LYS A 32 -9.56 -16.28 -0.14
C LYS A 32 -8.90 -15.89 1.18
N SER A 33 -7.71 -15.31 1.12
CA SER A 33 -6.97 -14.87 2.30
C SER A 33 -5.83 -13.92 1.94
N CYS A 34 -5.27 -13.27 2.95
CA CYS A 34 -4.05 -12.46 2.86
C CYS A 34 -3.09 -12.86 3.98
N THR A 35 -1.84 -13.18 3.65
CA THR A 35 -0.79 -13.40 4.65
C THR A 35 -0.35 -12.08 5.30
N GLU A 36 0.29 -12.14 6.47
CA GLU A 36 0.83 -10.94 7.13
C GLU A 36 1.87 -10.21 6.27
N GLU A 37 2.63 -10.95 5.47
CA GLU A 37 3.58 -10.41 4.49
C GLU A 37 2.94 -9.72 3.27
N GLY A 38 1.59 -9.65 3.22
CA GLY A 38 0.86 -9.01 2.12
C GLY A 38 0.78 -9.83 0.84
N VAL A 39 0.82 -11.17 0.95
CA VAL A 39 0.53 -12.06 -0.18
C VAL A 39 -0.96 -12.38 -0.17
N LEU A 40 -1.66 -11.96 -1.23
CA LEU A 40 -3.07 -12.26 -1.46
C LEU A 40 -3.21 -13.59 -2.18
N ILE A 41 -4.16 -14.40 -1.74
CA ILE A 41 -4.53 -15.65 -2.38
C ILE A 41 -5.92 -15.46 -2.98
N THR A 42 -6.07 -15.69 -4.29
CA THR A 42 -7.35 -15.60 -4.98
C THR A 42 -8.19 -16.86 -4.76
N LYS A 43 -9.48 -16.81 -5.10
CA LYS A 43 -10.38 -17.99 -5.07
C LYS A 43 -9.95 -19.09 -6.06
N GLU A 44 -9.16 -18.74 -7.06
CA GLU A 44 -8.55 -19.66 -8.04
C GLU A 44 -7.16 -20.16 -7.59
N ASP A 45 -6.80 -19.95 -6.32
CA ASP A 45 -5.50 -20.31 -5.71
C ASP A 45 -4.28 -19.69 -6.44
N HIS A 46 -4.47 -18.51 -7.07
CA HIS A 46 -3.35 -17.68 -7.54
C HIS A 46 -2.86 -16.74 -6.43
N PHE A 47 -1.61 -16.33 -6.53
CA PHE A 47 -0.94 -15.49 -5.55
C PHE A 47 -0.65 -14.11 -6.13
N GLN A 48 -0.97 -13.05 -5.39
CA GLN A 48 -0.70 -11.66 -5.78
C GLN A 48 0.11 -10.93 -4.71
N ARG A 49 0.94 -9.98 -5.14
CA ARG A 49 1.69 -9.10 -4.25
C ARG A 49 1.71 -7.69 -4.80
N TYR A 50 1.53 -6.73 -3.91
CA TYR A 50 1.41 -5.30 -4.21
C TYR A 50 2.65 -4.56 -3.71
N TYR A 51 3.10 -3.60 -4.50
CA TYR A 51 4.20 -2.71 -4.18
C TYR A 51 3.78 -1.28 -4.44
N ARG A 52 3.99 -0.40 -3.47
CA ARG A 52 3.89 1.05 -3.67
C ARG A 52 5.16 1.55 -4.35
N VAL A 53 5.00 2.34 -5.40
CA VAL A 53 6.11 3.11 -5.98
C VAL A 53 6.31 4.34 -5.09
N VAL A 54 7.55 4.59 -4.66
CA VAL A 54 7.84 5.80 -3.88
C VAL A 54 7.67 7.00 -4.81
N SER A 55 6.63 7.79 -4.58
CA SER A 55 6.45 9.08 -5.24
C SER A 55 7.56 10.01 -4.79
N THR A 56 8.13 10.74 -5.75
CA THR A 56 9.07 11.82 -5.47
C THR A 56 8.60 12.99 -6.30
N ASP A 57 8.59 14.17 -5.70
CA ASP A 57 8.21 15.38 -6.38
C ASP A 57 9.08 15.56 -7.63
N VAL A 58 8.46 15.46 -8.81
CA VAL A 58 9.15 15.55 -10.08
C VAL A 58 9.70 16.97 -10.29
N GLU A 59 9.04 18.00 -9.76
CA GLU A 59 9.51 19.38 -9.86
C GLU A 59 10.75 19.64 -8.99
N GLY A 60 10.89 18.87 -7.90
CA GLY A 60 12.07 18.91 -7.02
C GLY A 60 13.28 18.15 -7.55
N LEU A 61 13.14 17.36 -8.61
CA LEU A 61 14.25 16.58 -9.21
C LEU A 61 14.97 17.39 -10.29
N ASN A 62 16.29 17.19 -10.38
CA ASN A 62 17.05 17.71 -11.52
C ASN A 62 16.76 16.89 -12.80
N GLU A 63 17.08 17.45 -13.97
CA GLU A 63 16.80 16.78 -15.27
C GLU A 63 17.47 15.41 -15.40
N GLN A 64 18.64 15.23 -14.81
CA GLN A 64 19.35 13.96 -14.82
C GLN A 64 18.60 12.90 -14.00
N GLU A 65 18.14 13.24 -12.79
CA GLU A 65 17.37 12.36 -11.92
C GLU A 65 16.02 11.97 -12.54
N LYS A 66 15.36 12.91 -13.22
CA LYS A 66 14.14 12.62 -14.00
C LYS A 66 14.43 11.59 -15.08
N LEU A 67 15.50 11.79 -15.86
CA LEU A 67 15.89 10.90 -16.94
C LEU A 67 16.30 9.52 -16.42
N GLU A 68 17.03 9.45 -15.31
CA GLU A 68 17.38 8.18 -14.65
C GLU A 68 16.13 7.41 -14.20
N ARG A 69 15.15 8.07 -13.58
CA ARG A 69 13.90 7.43 -13.15
C ARG A 69 13.07 6.94 -14.33
N MET A 70 12.99 7.74 -15.40
CA MET A 70 12.30 7.34 -16.63
C MET A 70 12.97 6.14 -17.29
N ASN A 71 14.32 6.12 -17.34
CA ASN A 71 15.09 4.99 -17.84
C ASN A 71 14.90 3.75 -16.97
N GLN A 72 14.82 3.91 -15.64
CA GLN A 72 14.58 2.81 -14.73
C GLN A 72 13.19 2.20 -14.94
N LEU A 73 12.15 3.02 -15.05
CA LEU A 73 10.80 2.56 -15.37
C LEU A 73 10.77 1.82 -16.71
N THR A 74 11.41 2.37 -17.73
CA THR A 74 11.55 1.73 -19.05
C THR A 74 12.27 0.39 -18.94
N THR A 75 13.32 0.31 -18.12
CA THR A 75 14.07 -0.92 -17.89
C THR A 75 13.20 -1.98 -17.23
N VAL A 76 12.40 -1.63 -16.22
CA VAL A 76 11.43 -2.57 -15.61
C VAL A 76 10.48 -3.09 -16.67
N MET A 77 9.85 -2.19 -17.44
CA MET A 77 8.84 -2.59 -18.44
C MET A 77 9.42 -3.44 -19.58
N ARG A 78 10.72 -3.32 -19.88
CA ARG A 78 11.40 -4.13 -20.90
C ARG A 78 11.95 -5.46 -20.38
N THR A 79 12.44 -5.49 -19.15
CA THR A 79 13.14 -6.66 -18.58
C THR A 79 12.22 -7.58 -17.77
N TYR A 80 11.10 -7.04 -17.27
CA TYR A 80 10.10 -7.82 -16.59
C TYR A 80 9.14 -8.44 -17.61
N VAL A 81 9.43 -9.71 -17.95
CA VAL A 81 8.67 -10.50 -18.94
C VAL A 81 7.22 -10.81 -18.50
N PRO A 82 6.95 -11.15 -17.23
CA PRO A 82 5.57 -11.42 -16.80
C PRO A 82 4.68 -10.17 -16.84
N THR A 83 3.37 -10.36 -16.78
CA THR A 83 2.43 -9.22 -16.72
C THR A 83 2.52 -8.51 -15.36
N ILE A 84 2.70 -7.18 -15.39
CA ILE A 84 2.52 -6.28 -14.24
C ILE A 84 1.22 -5.53 -14.42
N LYS A 85 0.39 -5.44 -13.38
CA LYS A 85 -0.72 -4.48 -13.36
C LYS A 85 -0.27 -3.21 -12.65
N LEU A 86 -0.54 -2.07 -13.27
CA LEU A 86 -0.31 -0.74 -12.70
C LEU A 86 -1.64 -0.19 -12.19
N VAL A 87 -1.65 0.26 -10.94
CA VAL A 87 -2.84 0.84 -10.31
C VAL A 87 -2.47 2.21 -9.79
N SER A 88 -3.25 3.24 -10.11
CA SER A 88 -3.10 4.58 -9.55
C SER A 88 -4.31 4.92 -8.69
N LEU A 89 -4.09 5.40 -7.49
CA LEU A 89 -5.14 5.73 -6.52
C LEU A 89 -4.73 6.99 -5.77
N THR A 90 -5.67 7.89 -5.56
CA THR A 90 -5.49 8.98 -4.62
C THR A 90 -5.51 8.41 -3.21
N THR A 91 -4.42 8.55 -2.45
CA THR A 91 -4.30 8.09 -1.06
C THR A 91 -3.84 9.23 -0.15
N GLU A 92 -3.84 9.01 1.16
CA GLU A 92 -3.11 9.87 2.10
C GLU A 92 -1.63 10.01 1.69
N THR A 93 -1.05 11.19 1.91
CA THR A 93 0.36 11.47 1.59
C THR A 93 1.29 10.66 2.49
N ASP A 94 2.18 9.84 1.94
CA ASP A 94 3.11 9.02 2.74
C ASP A 94 4.28 9.87 3.28
N LEU A 95 4.15 10.36 4.51
CA LEU A 95 5.17 11.14 5.23
C LEU A 95 5.94 10.30 6.26
N THR A 96 5.81 8.96 6.18
CA THR A 96 6.36 8.02 7.18
C THR A 96 7.86 8.22 7.40
N GLU A 97 8.62 8.37 6.32
CA GLU A 97 10.09 8.50 6.40
C GLU A 97 10.50 9.80 7.10
N GLN A 98 9.82 10.90 6.79
CA GLN A 98 10.06 12.21 7.39
C GLN A 98 9.72 12.17 8.90
N ILE A 99 8.61 11.52 9.26
CA ILE A 99 8.21 11.30 10.66
C ILE A 99 9.26 10.45 11.40
N VAL A 100 9.78 9.38 10.78
CA VAL A 100 10.82 8.52 11.38
C VAL A 100 12.10 9.30 11.61
N GLN A 101 12.57 10.08 10.63
CA GLN A 101 13.76 10.92 10.77
C GLN A 101 13.61 11.93 11.92
N LYS A 102 12.43 12.59 12.04
CA LYS A 102 12.14 13.53 13.13
C LYS A 102 12.08 12.82 14.50
N ARG A 103 11.53 11.61 14.57
CA ARG A 103 11.56 10.79 15.80
C ARG A 103 12.99 10.44 16.22
N GLN A 104 13.86 10.07 15.29
CA GLN A 104 15.27 9.81 15.59
C GLN A 104 15.97 11.06 16.15
N LEU A 105 15.67 12.26 15.62
CA LEU A 105 16.19 13.52 16.17
C LEU A 105 15.65 13.80 17.57
N LEU A 106 14.37 13.49 17.82
CA LEU A 106 13.76 13.62 19.14
C LEU A 106 14.43 12.72 20.17
N ASP A 107 14.70 11.46 19.82
CA ASP A 107 15.38 10.50 20.70
C ASP A 107 16.82 10.93 21.01
N LYS A 108 17.55 11.44 20.01
CA LYS A 108 18.87 12.07 20.20
C LYS A 108 18.81 13.25 21.17
N ASN A 109 17.83 14.14 20.98
CA ASN A 109 17.63 15.28 21.86
C ASN A 109 17.33 14.85 23.31
N ARG A 110 16.53 13.79 23.51
CA ARG A 110 16.24 13.23 24.84
C ARG A 110 17.46 12.62 25.51
N MET A 111 18.31 11.92 24.74
CA MET A 111 19.60 11.44 25.23
C MET A 111 20.50 12.60 25.68
N GLU A 112 20.59 13.67 24.89
CA GLU A 112 21.37 14.87 25.29
C GLU A 112 20.81 15.56 26.54
N GLN A 113 19.49 15.58 26.73
CA GLN A 113 18.87 16.10 27.96
C GLN A 113 19.28 15.29 29.19
N SER A 114 19.37 13.97 29.06
CA SER A 114 19.79 13.08 30.16
C SER A 114 21.25 13.32 30.58
N LEU A 115 22.08 13.86 29.68
CA LEU A 115 23.48 14.23 29.93
C LEU A 115 23.63 15.62 30.57
N GLY A 116 22.52 16.31 30.88
CA GLY A 116 22.48 17.51 31.74
C GLY A 116 22.95 18.82 31.10
N ARG A 117 23.32 18.84 29.82
CA ARG A 117 23.79 20.07 29.14
C ARG A 117 22.62 20.85 28.55
N ASN A 118 22.56 22.17 28.78
CA ASN A 118 21.64 23.10 28.10
C ASN A 118 20.14 22.69 28.10
N LEU A 119 19.64 22.19 29.24
CA LEU A 119 18.27 21.68 29.43
C LEU A 119 17.16 22.59 28.89
N GLN A 120 17.24 23.92 29.10
CA GLN A 120 16.22 24.84 28.58
C GLN A 120 16.16 24.87 27.05
N ARG A 121 17.32 24.90 26.37
CA ARG A 121 17.40 24.88 24.91
C ARG A 121 16.88 23.56 24.34
N LEU A 122 17.27 22.44 24.95
CA LEU A 122 16.86 21.10 24.52
C LEU A 122 15.36 20.87 24.70
N ARG A 123 14.76 21.36 25.79
CA ARG A 123 13.30 21.32 26.00
C ARG A 123 12.55 22.16 24.96
N LYS A 124 13.06 23.34 24.61
CA LYS A 124 12.46 24.16 23.54
C LYS A 124 12.54 23.46 22.18
N TYR A 125 13.67 22.79 21.90
CA TYR A 125 13.85 22.02 20.68
C TYR A 125 12.97 20.77 20.63
N GLU A 126 12.77 20.08 21.76
CA GLU A 126 11.82 18.96 21.86
C GLU A 126 10.39 19.39 21.52
N LYS A 127 9.91 20.51 22.09
CA LYS A 127 8.58 21.04 21.77
C LYS A 127 8.43 21.27 20.26
N LYS A 128 9.41 21.93 19.63
CA LYS A 128 9.43 22.17 18.19
C LYS A 128 9.36 20.87 17.38
N LEU A 129 10.17 19.86 17.73
CA LEU A 129 10.16 18.57 17.03
C LEU A 129 8.83 17.83 17.17
N VAL A 130 8.20 17.90 18.34
CA VAL A 130 6.87 17.30 18.57
C VAL A 130 5.80 18.01 17.74
N GLU A 131 5.83 19.34 17.69
CA GLU A 131 4.94 20.15 16.85
C GLU A 131 5.10 19.80 15.37
N GLU A 132 6.34 19.75 14.85
CA GLU A 132 6.62 19.36 13.47
C GLU A 132 6.12 17.94 13.14
N ILE A 133 6.27 16.97 14.06
CA ILE A 133 5.74 15.61 13.88
C ILE A 133 4.20 15.61 13.83
N GLN A 134 3.54 16.46 14.63
CA GLN A 134 2.09 16.58 14.61
C GLN A 134 1.59 17.23 13.32
N GLU A 135 2.28 18.25 12.83
CA GLU A 135 1.97 18.88 11.55
C GLU A 135 2.11 17.92 10.39
N LEU A 136 3.19 17.12 10.34
CA LEU A 136 3.36 16.08 9.33
C LEU A 136 2.21 15.06 9.36
N LYS A 137 1.78 14.62 10.55
CA LYS A 137 0.63 13.71 10.68
C LYS A 137 -0.69 14.32 10.22
N ARG A 138 -0.89 15.63 10.42
CA ARG A 138 -2.08 16.33 9.90
C ARG A 138 -2.02 16.45 8.39
N ALA A 139 -0.86 16.81 7.85
CA ALA A 139 -0.65 16.91 6.41
C ALA A 139 -0.90 15.58 5.67
N GLU A 140 -0.51 14.45 6.27
CA GLU A 140 -0.80 13.10 5.76
C GLU A 140 -2.31 12.85 5.59
N GLN A 141 -3.14 13.37 6.50
CA GLN A 141 -4.59 13.23 6.47
C GLN A 141 -5.28 14.24 5.55
N GLU A 142 -4.79 15.48 5.52
CA GLU A 142 -5.45 16.60 4.82
C GLU A 142 -5.10 16.68 3.34
N ARG A 143 -3.95 16.13 2.93
CA ARG A 143 -3.46 16.22 1.55
C ARG A 143 -3.54 14.86 0.86
N PRO A 144 -4.53 14.67 -0.04
CA PRO A 144 -4.51 13.53 -0.93
C PRO A 144 -3.34 13.62 -1.92
N ASP A 145 -2.60 12.53 -2.09
CA ASP A 145 -1.53 12.38 -3.08
C ASP A 145 -1.86 11.23 -4.05
N LEU A 146 -1.39 11.35 -5.29
CA LEU A 146 -1.58 10.31 -6.30
C LEU A 146 -0.52 9.21 -6.12
N SER A 147 -0.93 8.08 -5.56
CA SER A 147 -0.08 6.91 -5.36
C SER A 147 -0.15 5.94 -6.55
N PHE A 148 0.99 5.33 -6.86
CA PHE A 148 1.11 4.30 -7.88
C PHE A 148 1.51 2.96 -7.26
N PHE A 149 0.90 1.88 -7.74
CA PHE A 149 1.12 0.53 -7.25
C PHE A 149 1.42 -0.45 -8.39
N PHE A 150 2.40 -1.30 -8.17
CA PHE A 150 2.72 -2.43 -9.03
C PHE A 150 2.11 -3.69 -8.40
N VAL A 151 1.35 -4.43 -9.20
CA VAL A 151 0.80 -5.72 -8.80
C VAL A 151 1.42 -6.80 -9.66
N ILE A 152 2.05 -7.76 -8.98
CA ILE A 152 2.54 -8.99 -9.60
C ILE A 152 1.66 -10.15 -9.18
N GLU A 153 1.46 -11.09 -10.09
CA GLU A 153 0.68 -12.30 -9.87
C GLU A 153 1.58 -13.53 -10.08
N GLY A 154 1.25 -14.68 -9.52
CA GLY A 154 1.90 -15.97 -9.78
C GLY A 154 0.92 -17.12 -9.54
N LYS A 155 0.99 -18.18 -10.36
CA LYS A 155 0.11 -19.35 -10.20
C LYS A 155 0.45 -20.17 -8.97
N THR A 156 1.73 -20.18 -8.60
CA THR A 156 2.23 -20.80 -7.38
C THR A 156 3.01 -19.80 -6.54
N ILE A 157 3.21 -20.11 -5.25
CA ILE A 157 4.06 -19.29 -4.38
C ILE A 157 5.51 -19.19 -4.89
N LYS A 158 6.03 -20.26 -5.52
CA LYS A 158 7.36 -20.29 -6.13
C LYS A 158 7.45 -19.36 -7.34
N ASP A 159 6.39 -19.30 -8.15
CA ASP A 159 6.30 -18.36 -9.26
C ASP A 159 6.29 -16.92 -8.75
N LEU A 160 5.46 -16.63 -7.75
CA LEU A 160 5.40 -15.30 -7.14
C LEU A 160 6.76 -14.87 -6.57
N GLN A 161 7.47 -15.77 -5.88
CA GLN A 161 8.81 -15.49 -5.36
C GLN A 161 9.83 -15.21 -6.46
N THR A 162 9.76 -15.94 -7.58
CA THR A 162 10.65 -15.73 -8.73
C THR A 162 10.36 -14.40 -9.42
N ARG A 163 9.07 -14.08 -9.60
CA ARG A 163 8.58 -12.81 -10.12
C ARG A 163 8.95 -11.64 -9.22
N ASN A 164 8.81 -11.78 -7.91
CA ASN A 164 9.28 -10.79 -6.94
C ASN A 164 10.78 -10.52 -7.10
N ARG A 165 11.61 -11.57 -7.14
CA ARG A 165 13.06 -11.41 -7.33
C ARG A 165 13.41 -10.71 -8.65
N GLN A 166 12.71 -11.02 -9.73
CA GLN A 166 12.92 -10.34 -11.02
C GLN A 166 12.55 -8.87 -10.93
N LEU A 167 11.38 -8.55 -10.35
CA LEU A 167 10.93 -7.17 -10.19
C LEU A 167 11.91 -6.36 -9.34
N MET A 168 12.30 -6.85 -8.16
CA MET A 168 13.20 -6.14 -7.24
C MET A 168 14.60 -5.92 -7.84
N ARG A 169 15.09 -6.82 -8.69
CA ARG A 169 16.36 -6.62 -9.42
C ARG A 169 16.23 -5.51 -10.47
N SER A 170 15.09 -5.45 -11.15
CA SER A 170 14.82 -4.46 -12.19
C SER A 170 14.38 -3.11 -11.65
N SER A 171 13.93 -3.01 -10.40
CA SER A 171 13.29 -1.79 -9.89
C SER A 171 14.26 -0.65 -9.58
N GLY A 172 15.52 -0.96 -9.25
CA GLY A 172 16.56 0.04 -8.99
C GLY A 172 16.08 1.20 -8.13
N ILE A 173 16.18 2.42 -8.66
CA ILE A 173 15.83 3.67 -7.99
C ILE A 173 14.31 3.97 -7.88
N LEU A 174 13.43 3.11 -8.40
CA LEU A 174 11.98 3.28 -8.26
C LEU A 174 11.50 3.08 -6.81
N GLY A 175 12.33 2.49 -5.96
CA GLY A 175 12.05 2.38 -4.52
C GLY A 175 10.77 1.62 -4.20
N LEU A 176 10.52 0.48 -4.86
CA LEU A 176 9.30 -0.31 -4.64
C LEU A 176 9.20 -0.80 -3.19
N LYS A 177 8.18 -0.33 -2.46
CA LYS A 177 7.88 -0.74 -1.08
C LYS A 177 6.79 -1.80 -1.08
N PRO A 178 7.02 -3.02 -0.55
CA PRO A 178 5.97 -4.04 -0.46
C PRO A 178 4.88 -3.60 0.51
N LEU A 179 3.62 -3.81 0.16
CA LEU A 179 2.50 -3.58 1.06
C LEU A 179 2.28 -4.80 1.96
N TYR A 180 2.14 -4.57 3.27
CA TYR A 180 1.79 -5.61 4.24
C TYR A 180 0.27 -5.68 4.43
N LYS A 181 -0.22 -6.75 5.07
CA LYS A 181 -1.66 -7.06 5.21
C LYS A 181 -2.53 -5.86 5.57
N LYS A 182 -2.16 -5.11 6.61
CA LYS A 182 -2.97 -3.96 7.09
C LYS A 182 -3.10 -2.87 6.04
N GLU A 183 -2.00 -2.50 5.39
CA GLU A 183 -1.98 -1.48 4.34
C GLU A 183 -2.69 -1.97 3.09
N LEU A 184 -2.43 -3.23 2.70
CA LEU A 184 -3.02 -3.85 1.53
C LEU A 184 -4.55 -3.92 1.62
N ILE A 185 -5.10 -4.27 2.79
CA ILE A 185 -6.54 -4.27 3.02
C ILE A 185 -7.14 -2.86 2.82
N LYS A 186 -6.47 -1.81 3.33
CA LYS A 186 -6.90 -0.42 3.13
C LYS A 186 -6.89 -0.03 1.65
N ILE A 187 -5.82 -0.39 0.93
CA ILE A 187 -5.70 -0.11 -0.50
C ILE A 187 -6.79 -0.86 -1.29
N LEU A 188 -7.01 -2.15 -1.01
CA LEU A 188 -8.08 -2.91 -1.64
C LEU A 188 -9.46 -2.33 -1.33
N TYR A 189 -9.71 -1.86 -0.11
CA TYR A 189 -10.96 -1.16 0.22
C TYR A 189 -11.14 0.07 -0.66
N ARG A 190 -10.13 0.94 -0.74
CA ARG A 190 -10.18 2.20 -1.50
C ARG A 190 -10.27 2.00 -3.01
N MET A 191 -9.62 0.96 -3.55
CA MET A 191 -9.75 0.56 -4.97
C MET A 191 -11.21 0.26 -5.35
N ASN A 192 -11.99 -0.24 -4.41
CA ASN A 192 -13.35 -0.70 -4.66
C ASN A 192 -14.43 0.28 -4.19
N ASN A 193 -14.07 1.18 -3.29
CA ASN A 193 -14.92 2.27 -2.81
C ASN A 193 -14.24 3.60 -3.14
N MET A 194 -14.05 3.88 -4.43
CA MET A 194 -13.34 5.09 -4.88
C MET A 194 -14.06 6.40 -4.51
N ASN A 195 -15.35 6.33 -4.15
CA ASN A 195 -16.18 7.47 -3.77
C ASN A 195 -16.35 7.62 -2.24
N ASP A 196 -15.81 6.70 -1.43
CA ASP A 196 -15.75 6.91 0.02
C ASP A 196 -14.57 7.87 0.28
N GLU A 197 -14.90 9.11 0.66
CA GLU A 197 -13.93 10.11 1.14
C GLU A 197 -13.55 9.87 2.61
#